data_AF-A0A973FKX8-F1
#
_entry.id   AF-A0A973FKX8-F1
#
_cell.length_a   1.000
_cell.length_b   1.000
_cell.length_c   1.000
_cell.angle_alpha   90.00
_cell.angle_beta   90.00
_cell.angle_gamma   90.00
#
_symmetry.space_group_name_H-M   'P 1'
#
loop_
_entity.id
_entity.type
_entity.pdbx_description
1 polymer ?
#
loop_
_entity_poly.entity_id
_entity_poly.type
_entity_poly.pdbx_seq_one_letter_code
_entity_poly.pdbx_strand_id
1 'polypeptide(L)'
;MIGFFDSGFGGLTVLRRVVETLPQYDYLYLGDNARAPYGSRSQEVVYEFTREAVEYLFRRGCPLIIIACNTSSAKALRRIQQEYLPVSYPDRRVLGVVRPLVEQVADRGTFHRVGLLATEGVVASEAYLREIEKLDPSIRVFQKACPLLVPIIEAGEQDWEGA
;
A
#
# COMPACT_ATOMS: atom_id res chain seq x y z
N MET A 1 -12.90 7.12 -14.31
CA MET A 1 -11.72 6.23 -14.26
C MET A 1 -10.90 6.48 -13.00
N ILE A 2 -10.72 5.47 -12.16
CA ILE A 2 -9.87 5.49 -10.96
C ILE A 2 -8.62 4.64 -11.22
N GLY A 3 -7.44 5.21 -10.96
CA GLY A 3 -6.17 4.52 -11.12
C GLY A 3 -5.85 3.66 -9.91
N PHE A 4 -5.34 2.46 -10.12
CA PHE A 4 -4.80 1.59 -9.07
C PHE A 4 -3.34 1.28 -9.39
N PHE A 5 -2.47 1.44 -8.40
CA PHE A 5 -1.05 1.11 -8.52
C PHE A 5 -0.65 0.06 -7.49
N ASP A 6 0.07 -0.96 -7.94
CA ASP A 6 0.72 -1.95 -7.07
C ASP A 6 2.11 -2.34 -7.60
N SER A 7 2.96 -2.88 -6.73
CA SER A 7 4.28 -3.39 -7.14
C SER A 7 4.21 -4.68 -7.95
N GLY A 8 3.08 -5.38 -7.97
CA GLY A 8 2.93 -6.66 -8.67
C GLY A 8 1.45 -7.00 -8.88
N PHE A 9 1.06 -8.22 -8.53
CA PHE A 9 -0.33 -8.70 -8.64
C PHE A 9 -1.13 -8.58 -7.34
N GLY A 10 -0.45 -8.42 -6.19
CA GLY A 10 -1.09 -8.43 -4.87
C GLY A 10 -2.21 -7.40 -4.73
N GLY A 11 -2.04 -6.23 -5.34
CA GLY A 11 -3.03 -5.15 -5.33
C GLY A 11 -4.35 -5.48 -6.04
N LEU A 12 -4.42 -6.53 -6.85
CA LEU A 12 -5.68 -6.99 -7.45
C LEU A 12 -6.69 -7.45 -6.39
N THR A 13 -6.22 -7.90 -5.22
CA THR A 13 -7.09 -8.26 -4.09
C THR A 13 -7.87 -7.05 -3.58
N VAL A 14 -7.22 -5.90 -3.49
CA VAL A 14 -7.84 -4.61 -3.12
C VAL A 14 -8.77 -4.15 -4.23
N LEU A 15 -8.29 -4.14 -5.48
CA LEU A 15 -9.09 -3.69 -6.62
C LEU A 15 -10.39 -4.50 -6.74
N ARG A 16 -10.32 -5.83 -6.62
CA ARG A 16 -11.50 -6.71 -6.69
C ARG A 16 -12.60 -6.27 -5.71
N ARG A 17 -12.24 -6.04 -4.44
CA ARG A 17 -13.22 -5.60 -3.42
C ARG A 17 -13.79 -4.21 -3.72
N VAL A 18 -12.97 -3.31 -4.26
CA VAL A 18 -13.42 -1.97 -4.64
C VAL A 18 -14.39 -2.03 -5.82
N VAL A 19 -14.11 -2.84 -6.85
CA VAL A 19 -15.01 -3.05 -7.99
C VAL A 19 -16.33 -3.67 -7.56
N GLU A 20 -16.30 -4.68 -6.68
CA GLU A 20 -17.50 -5.30 -6.11
C GLU A 20 -18.36 -4.27 -5.35
N THR A 21 -17.74 -3.30 -4.66
CA THR A 21 -18.43 -2.31 -3.82
C THR A 21 -18.89 -1.08 -4.61
N LEU A 22 -18.12 -0.66 -5.62
CA LEU A 22 -18.33 0.56 -6.39
C LEU A 22 -18.35 0.28 -7.91
N PRO A 23 -19.23 -0.61 -8.41
CA PRO A 23 -19.21 -1.08 -9.80
C PRO A 23 -19.50 0.01 -10.83
N GLN A 24 -19.97 1.18 -10.42
CA GLN A 24 -20.31 2.30 -11.30
C GLN A 24 -19.11 3.06 -11.87
N TYR A 25 -17.88 2.77 -11.45
CA TYR A 25 -16.68 3.45 -11.94
C TYR A 25 -15.86 2.58 -12.87
N ASP A 26 -15.17 3.22 -13.83
CA ASP A 26 -14.08 2.57 -14.57
C ASP A 26 -12.80 2.53 -13.77
N TYR A 27 -11.99 1.49 -13.96
CA TYR A 27 -10.72 1.30 -13.26
C TYR A 27 -9.57 1.09 -14.24
N LEU A 28 -8.41 1.64 -13.92
CA LEU A 28 -7.15 1.37 -14.61
C LEU A 28 -6.14 0.85 -13.60
N TYR A 29 -5.68 -0.39 -13.79
CA TYR A 29 -4.68 -1.01 -12.93
C TYR A 29 -3.29 -0.97 -13.57
N LEU A 30 -2.30 -0.57 -12.79
CA LEU A 30 -0.88 -0.62 -13.14
C LEU A 30 -0.14 -1.46 -12.09
N GLY A 31 0.38 -2.61 -12.51
CA GLY A 31 1.27 -3.46 -11.70
C GLY A 31 2.71 -3.38 -12.21
N ASP A 32 3.66 -3.07 -11.32
CA ASP A 32 5.08 -2.90 -11.66
C ASP A 32 5.91 -4.19 -11.57
N ASN A 33 5.42 -5.23 -12.25
CA ASN A 33 5.98 -6.58 -12.18
C ASN A 33 7.46 -6.63 -12.59
N ALA A 34 7.90 -5.75 -13.49
CA ALA A 34 9.29 -5.70 -13.96
C ALA A 34 10.29 -5.27 -12.86
N ARG A 35 9.82 -4.56 -11.82
CA ARG A 35 10.65 -4.02 -10.73
C ARG A 35 10.32 -4.62 -9.36
N ALA A 36 9.39 -5.57 -9.32
CA ALA A 36 9.07 -6.36 -8.14
C ALA A 36 10.29 -7.16 -7.63
N PRO A 37 10.36 -7.51 -6.33
CA PRO A 37 9.51 -7.02 -5.25
C PRO A 37 10.00 -5.68 -4.68
N TYR A 38 9.09 -4.90 -4.10
CA TYR A 38 9.42 -3.60 -3.48
C TYR A 38 9.85 -3.73 -2.02
N GLY A 39 9.49 -4.84 -1.36
CA GLY A 39 9.67 -5.03 0.08
C GLY A 39 11.11 -4.78 0.56
N SER A 40 12.09 -5.26 -0.18
CA SER A 40 13.53 -5.19 0.14
C SER A 40 14.24 -3.96 -0.42
N ARG A 41 13.55 -3.09 -1.18
CA ARG A 41 14.15 -1.90 -1.81
C ARG A 41 14.24 -0.72 -0.83
N SER A 42 15.18 0.21 -1.05
CA SER A 42 15.31 1.42 -0.23
C SER A 42 14.09 2.35 -0.37
N GLN A 43 13.93 3.28 0.56
CA GLN A 43 12.82 4.24 0.53
C GLN A 43 12.86 5.14 -0.70
N GLU A 44 14.05 5.58 -1.10
CA GLU A 44 14.28 6.44 -2.26
C GLU A 44 13.89 5.74 -3.55
N VAL A 45 14.31 4.48 -3.72
CA VAL A 45 13.96 3.68 -4.91
C VAL A 45 12.45 3.45 -4.99
N VAL A 46 11.82 3.07 -3.87
CA VAL A 46 10.36 2.87 -3.83
C VAL A 46 9.62 4.18 -4.11
N TYR A 47 10.12 5.31 -3.61
CA TYR A 47 9.54 6.63 -3.90
C TYR A 47 9.60 6.94 -5.39
N GLU A 48 10.76 6.81 -6.04
CA GLU A 48 10.91 7.11 -7.45
C GLU A 48 10.00 6.25 -8.32
N PHE A 49 9.97 4.93 -8.11
CA PHE A 49 9.09 4.05 -8.87
C PHE A 49 7.60 4.37 -8.65
N THR A 50 7.22 4.69 -7.41
CA THR A 50 5.83 5.06 -7.10
C THR A 50 5.45 6.40 -7.74
N ARG A 51 6.37 7.37 -7.77
CA ARG A 51 6.17 8.66 -8.44
C ARG A 51 5.97 8.48 -9.95
N GLU A 52 6.81 7.70 -10.61
CA GLU A 52 6.70 7.40 -12.04
C GLU A 52 5.36 6.72 -12.39
N ALA A 53 4.92 5.77 -11.55
CA ALA A 53 3.64 5.11 -11.71
C ALA A 53 2.45 6.06 -11.54
N VAL A 54 2.51 6.93 -10.54
CA VAL A 54 1.51 7.99 -10.30
C VAL A 54 1.44 8.94 -11.49
N GLU A 55 2.58 9.39 -12.00
CA GLU A 55 2.66 10.25 -13.17
C GLU A 55 2.09 9.58 -14.43
N TYR A 56 2.39 8.30 -14.63
CA TYR A 56 1.80 7.53 -15.73
C TYR A 56 0.26 7.48 -15.62
N LEU A 57 -0.29 7.12 -14.46
CA LEU A 57 -1.73 7.02 -14.26
C LEU A 57 -2.44 8.37 -14.41
N PHE A 58 -1.82 9.47 -13.98
CA PHE A 58 -2.33 10.82 -14.22
C PHE A 58 -2.34 11.18 -15.70
N ARG A 59 -1.28 10.87 -16.45
CA ARG A 59 -1.24 11.05 -17.91
C ARG A 59 -2.27 10.20 -18.64
N ARG A 60 -2.68 9.07 -18.08
CA ARG A 60 -3.79 8.23 -18.57
C ARG A 60 -5.18 8.76 -18.18
N GLY A 61 -5.26 9.88 -17.46
CA GLY A 61 -6.50 10.59 -17.17
C GLY A 61 -7.16 10.24 -15.84
N CYS A 62 -6.51 9.51 -14.94
CA CYS A 62 -7.09 9.14 -13.64
C CYS A 62 -7.05 10.32 -12.64
N PRO A 63 -8.16 11.01 -12.28
CA PRO A 63 -8.13 12.09 -11.28
C PRO A 63 -7.79 11.62 -9.86
N LEU A 64 -8.08 10.36 -9.57
CA LEU A 64 -7.83 9.71 -8.30
C LEU A 64 -6.99 8.46 -8.55
N ILE A 65 -5.93 8.28 -7.76
CA ILE A 65 -5.11 7.08 -7.75
C ILE A 65 -5.13 6.45 -6.36
N ILE A 66 -5.28 5.14 -6.31
CA ILE A 66 -5.17 4.31 -5.12
C ILE A 66 -3.87 3.51 -5.21
N ILE A 67 -2.95 3.74 -4.28
CA ILE A 67 -1.77 2.90 -4.08
C ILE A 67 -2.20 1.68 -3.27
N ALA A 68 -2.42 0.56 -3.96
CA ALA A 68 -2.80 -0.72 -3.35
C ALA A 68 -1.61 -1.43 -2.69
N CYS A 69 -0.38 -1.13 -3.10
CA CYS A 69 0.82 -1.69 -2.48
C CYS A 69 1.01 -1.14 -1.07
N ASN A 70 1.03 -2.02 -0.06
CA ASN A 70 1.38 -1.65 1.31
C ASN A 70 2.78 -1.03 1.42
N THR A 71 3.75 -1.56 0.69
CA THR A 71 5.13 -1.07 0.74
C THR A 71 5.24 0.35 0.16
N SER A 72 4.66 0.61 -1.01
CA SER A 72 4.62 1.97 -1.57
C SER A 72 3.80 2.93 -0.72
N SER A 73 2.65 2.49 -0.19
CA SER A 73 1.85 3.31 0.71
C SER A 73 2.62 3.71 1.97
N ALA A 74 3.37 2.78 2.55
CA ALA A 74 4.12 2.99 3.78
C ALA A 74 5.40 3.81 3.59
N LYS A 75 6.06 3.72 2.42
CA LYS A 75 7.35 4.38 2.15
C LYS A 75 7.27 5.67 1.34
N ALA A 76 6.29 5.81 0.43
CA ALA A 76 6.29 6.87 -0.57
C ALA A 76 5.09 7.82 -0.48
N LEU A 77 3.90 7.34 -0.08
CA LEU A 77 2.64 8.09 -0.19
C LEU A 77 2.70 9.47 0.49
N ARG A 78 3.23 9.56 1.72
CA ARG A 78 3.29 10.83 2.46
C ARG A 78 4.10 11.87 1.68
N ARG A 79 5.26 11.48 1.15
CA ARG A 79 6.11 12.37 0.35
C ARG A 79 5.42 12.78 -0.95
N ILE A 80 4.74 11.84 -1.62
CA ILE A 80 3.94 12.13 -2.81
C ILE A 80 2.87 13.18 -2.49
N GLN A 81 2.11 13.00 -1.41
CA GLN A 81 1.03 13.91 -1.03
C GLN A 81 1.52 15.29 -0.57
N GLN A 82 2.67 15.36 0.12
CA GLN A 82 3.16 16.60 0.74
C GLN A 82 4.10 17.40 -0.16
N GLU A 83 4.88 16.74 -1.01
CA GLU A 83 5.91 17.39 -1.83
C GLU A 83 5.57 17.38 -3.32
N TYR A 84 5.08 16.26 -3.86
CA TYR A 84 4.89 16.11 -5.30
C TYR A 84 3.54 16.64 -5.80
N LEU A 85 2.43 16.22 -5.20
CA LEU A 85 1.08 16.60 -5.64
C LEU A 85 0.83 18.11 -5.60
N PRO A 86 1.21 18.85 -4.54
CA PRO A 86 0.91 20.29 -4.48
C PRO A 86 1.57 21.08 -5.62
N VAL A 87 2.72 20.61 -6.12
CA VAL A 87 3.50 21.28 -7.17
C VAL A 87 3.10 20.80 -8.56
N SER A 88 2.93 19.49 -8.76
CA SER A 88 2.74 18.91 -10.10
C SER A 88 1.28 18.64 -10.46
N TYR A 89 0.42 18.35 -9.49
CA TYR A 89 -0.97 17.92 -9.71
C TYR A 89 -1.92 18.37 -8.58
N PRO A 90 -2.08 19.69 -8.34
CA PRO A 90 -2.79 20.22 -7.16
C PRO A 90 -4.26 19.80 -7.08
N ASP A 91 -4.92 19.60 -8.23
CA ASP A 91 -6.32 19.20 -8.34
C ASP A 91 -6.53 17.67 -8.34
N ARG A 92 -5.45 16.88 -8.25
CA ARG A 92 -5.51 15.42 -8.25
C ARG A 92 -5.32 14.87 -6.84
N ARG A 93 -5.68 13.60 -6.65
CA ARG A 93 -5.57 12.92 -5.36
C ARG A 93 -4.90 11.56 -5.50
N VAL A 94 -4.06 11.24 -4.53
CA VAL A 94 -3.47 9.90 -4.35
C VAL A 94 -3.79 9.46 -2.94
N LEU A 95 -4.41 8.29 -2.80
CA LEU A 95 -4.70 7.64 -1.52
C LEU A 95 -3.92 6.33 -1.44
N GLY A 96 -3.80 5.75 -0.24
CA GLY A 96 -3.19 4.45 -0.06
C GLY A 96 -3.86 3.64 1.05
N VAL A 97 -3.41 2.41 1.21
CA VAL A 97 -4.11 1.38 2.00
C VAL A 97 -3.79 1.40 3.50
N VAL A 98 -2.73 2.09 3.92
CA VAL A 98 -2.31 2.11 5.34
C VAL A 98 -3.37 2.79 6.21
N ARG A 99 -3.77 4.01 5.86
CA ARG A 99 -4.69 4.83 6.66
C ARG A 99 -6.05 4.15 6.90
N PRO A 100 -6.78 3.63 5.89
CA PRO A 100 -8.06 2.98 6.14
C PRO A 100 -7.94 1.72 7.02
N LEU A 101 -6.84 0.96 6.91
CA LEU A 101 -6.61 -0.20 7.78
C LEU A 101 -6.43 0.25 9.25
N VAL A 102 -5.62 1.30 9.45
CA VAL A 102 -5.35 1.85 10.78
C VAL A 102 -6.61 2.43 11.43
N GLU A 103 -7.46 3.12 10.68
CA GLU A 103 -8.77 3.59 11.16
C GLU A 103 -9.67 2.43 11.60
N GLN A 104 -9.72 1.34 10.83
CA GLN A 104 -10.49 0.15 11.20
C GLN A 104 -9.96 -0.57 12.46
N VAL A 105 -8.65 -0.48 12.74
CA VAL A 105 -8.06 -1.03 13.97
C VAL A 105 -8.43 -0.19 15.17
N ALA A 106 -8.35 1.15 15.06
CA ALA A 106 -8.66 2.08 16.14
C ALA A 106 -10.17 2.11 16.47
N ASP A 107 -11.04 2.17 15.46
CA ASP A 107 -12.50 2.33 15.63
C ASP A 107 -13.16 1.17 16.37
N ARG A 108 -12.54 -0.02 16.36
CA ARG A 108 -13.12 -1.19 17.04
C ARG A 108 -13.05 -1.08 18.56
N GLY A 109 -12.15 -0.28 19.13
CA GLY A 109 -12.03 -0.05 20.57
C GLY A 109 -11.72 -1.29 21.44
N THR A 110 -11.62 -2.48 20.83
CA THR A 110 -11.43 -3.76 21.52
C THR A 110 -10.01 -4.30 21.41
N PHE A 111 -9.18 -3.72 20.55
CA PHE A 111 -7.83 -4.22 20.27
C PHE A 111 -6.77 -3.41 20.99
N HIS A 112 -6.29 -3.89 22.14
CA HIS A 112 -5.17 -3.26 22.85
C HIS A 112 -3.79 -3.78 22.41
N ARG A 113 -3.75 -4.92 21.69
CA ARG A 113 -2.51 -5.55 21.21
C ARG A 113 -2.73 -6.04 19.79
N VAL A 114 -1.93 -5.55 18.85
CA VAL A 114 -2.08 -5.83 17.41
C VAL A 114 -0.79 -6.40 16.84
N GLY A 115 -0.88 -7.51 16.11
CA GLY A 115 0.23 -8.07 15.35
C GLY A 115 0.20 -7.58 13.89
N LEU A 116 1.32 -7.08 13.39
CA LEU A 116 1.52 -6.70 11.99
C LEU A 116 2.54 -7.64 11.35
N LEU A 117 2.09 -8.43 10.38
CA LEU A 117 2.96 -9.21 9.49
C LEU A 117 3.07 -8.46 8.16
N ALA A 118 4.28 -8.12 7.74
CA ALA A 118 4.46 -7.33 6.52
C ALA A 118 5.83 -7.56 5.87
N THR A 119 6.05 -6.91 4.73
CA THR A 119 7.39 -6.86 4.11
C THR A 119 8.36 -6.11 5.02
N GLU A 120 9.66 -6.38 4.86
CA GLU A 120 10.73 -5.66 5.56
C GLU A 120 10.58 -4.14 5.43
N GLY A 121 10.23 -3.67 4.23
CA GLY A 121 10.01 -2.26 3.97
C GLY A 121 8.87 -1.63 4.73
N VAL A 122 7.77 -2.34 4.97
CA VAL A 122 6.65 -1.82 5.77
C VAL A 122 7.03 -1.77 7.25
N VAL A 123 7.70 -2.81 7.75
CA VAL A 123 8.14 -2.87 9.16
C VAL A 123 9.17 -1.79 9.44
N ALA A 124 10.18 -1.65 8.57
CA ALA A 124 11.25 -0.66 8.72
C ALA A 124 10.77 0.78 8.57
N SER A 125 9.67 1.03 7.84
CA SER A 125 9.14 2.39 7.71
C SER A 125 8.37 2.84 8.96
N GLU A 126 7.96 1.92 9.84
CA GLU A 126 7.13 2.16 11.01
C GLU A 126 5.84 2.95 10.72
N ALA A 127 5.35 2.92 9.47
CA ALA A 127 4.19 3.71 9.07
C ALA A 127 2.94 3.31 9.88
N TYR A 128 2.68 2.00 10.02
CA TYR A 128 1.57 1.49 10.80
C TYR A 128 1.68 1.85 12.29
N LEU A 129 2.87 1.72 12.88
CA LEU A 129 3.12 2.07 14.28
C LEU A 129 2.76 3.54 14.53
N ARG A 130 3.32 4.47 13.73
CA ARG A 130 3.06 5.91 13.88
C ARG A 130 1.61 6.29 13.62
N GLU A 131 0.97 5.68 12.62
CA GLU A 131 -0.42 6.03 12.30
C GLU A 131 -1.40 5.50 13.35
N ILE A 132 -1.17 4.30 13.91
CA ILE A 132 -1.99 3.74 14.99
C ILE A 132 -1.81 4.57 16.27
N GLU A 133 -0.57 4.86 16.66
CA GLU A 133 -0.27 5.65 17.87
C GLU A 133 -0.92 7.04 17.84
N LYS A 134 -1.01 7.67 16.66
CA LYS A 134 -1.70 8.96 16.49
C LYS A 134 -3.22 8.86 16.69
N LEU A 135 -3.83 7.72 16.35
CA LEU A 135 -5.29 7.54 16.50
C LEU A 135 -5.65 7.06 17.90
N ASP A 136 -4.92 6.07 18.41
CA ASP A 136 -5.11 5.52 19.75
C ASP A 136 -3.76 5.06 20.34
N PRO A 137 -3.17 5.85 21.27
CA PRO A 137 -1.90 5.51 21.90
C PRO A 137 -1.99 4.33 22.89
N SER A 138 -3.19 3.86 23.22
CA SER A 138 -3.37 2.67 24.07
C SER A 138 -3.11 1.35 23.34
N ILE A 139 -3.08 1.37 22.00
CA ILE A 139 -2.87 0.18 21.18
C ILE A 139 -1.39 -0.12 21.03
N ARG A 140 -0.96 -1.30 21.51
CA ARG A 140 0.41 -1.77 21.33
C ARG A 140 0.56 -2.60 20.07
N VAL A 141 1.35 -2.13 19.12
CA VAL A 141 1.64 -2.82 17.84
C VAL A 141 2.92 -3.65 17.96
N PHE A 142 2.85 -4.91 17.53
CA PHE A 142 3.98 -5.84 17.41
C PHE A 142 4.22 -6.15 15.94
N GLN A 143 5.38 -5.78 15.41
CA GLN A 143 5.67 -5.92 13.98
C GLN A 143 6.62 -7.10 13.73
N LYS A 144 6.37 -7.87 12.68
CA LYS A 144 7.26 -8.94 12.20
C LYS A 144 7.40 -8.86 10.69
N ALA A 145 8.65 -8.74 10.24
CA ALA A 145 8.96 -8.85 8.82
C ALA A 145 8.86 -10.31 8.39
N CYS A 146 8.17 -10.55 7.27
CA CYS A 146 7.88 -11.87 6.73
C CYS A 146 8.27 -11.93 5.23
N PRO A 147 9.58 -11.82 4.89
CA PRO A 147 10.04 -11.67 3.51
C PRO A 147 9.68 -12.87 2.61
N LEU A 148 9.50 -14.06 3.19
CA LEU A 148 9.17 -15.29 2.44
C LEU A 148 7.68 -15.45 2.12
N LEU A 149 6.77 -14.70 2.75
CA LEU A 149 5.33 -14.89 2.49
C LEU A 149 4.95 -14.48 1.06
N VAL A 150 5.55 -13.40 0.53
CA VAL A 150 5.27 -12.96 -0.84
C VAL A 150 5.66 -14.02 -1.88
N PRO A 151 6.90 -14.53 -1.93
CA PRO A 151 7.27 -15.55 -2.92
C PRO A 151 6.48 -16.85 -2.76
N ILE A 152 6.16 -17.29 -1.53
CA ILE A 152 5.32 -18.48 -1.30
C ILE A 152 3.91 -18.29 -1.90
N ILE A 153 3.29 -17.14 -1.66
CA ILE A 153 1.96 -16.82 -2.19
C ILE A 153 1.97 -16.76 -3.71
N GLU A 154 2.96 -16.10 -4.30
CA GLU A 154 3.07 -15.92 -5.75
C GLU A 154 3.46 -17.22 -6.48
N ALA A 155 4.18 -18.13 -5.83
CA ALA A 155 4.48 -19.46 -6.34
C ALA A 155 3.29 -20.44 -6.24
N GLY A 156 2.23 -20.09 -5.50
CA GLY A 156 1.11 -20.99 -5.23
C GLY A 156 1.44 -22.10 -4.21
N GLU A 157 2.53 -21.95 -3.45
CA GLU A 157 3.03 -22.95 -2.50
C GLU A 157 2.44 -22.75 -1.08
N GLN A 158 1.21 -22.24 -1.00
CA GLN A 158 0.59 -21.85 0.29
C GLN A 158 0.27 -23.06 1.18
N ASP A 159 0.07 -24.23 0.56
CA ASP A 159 -0.16 -25.51 1.24
C ASP A 159 1.15 -26.29 1.53
N TRP A 160 2.31 -25.67 1.32
CA TRP A 160 3.60 -26.33 1.54
C TRP A 160 3.86 -26.56 3.03
N GLU A 161 3.99 -27.83 3.44
CA GLU A 161 4.26 -28.22 4.84
C GLU A 161 5.70 -27.89 5.32
N GLY A 162 6.54 -27.33 4.46
CA GLY A 162 7.96 -27.13 4.71
C GLY A 162 8.77 -28.42 4.52
N ALA A 163 10.10 -28.29 4.51
CA ALA A 163 11.06 -29.39 4.55
C ALA A 163 11.82 -29.37 5.89
#